data_AF-A0A9D1WA00-F1
#
_entry.id   AF-A0A9D1WA00-F1
#
_cell.length_a   1.000
_cell.length_b   1.000
_cell.length_c   1.000
_cell.angle_alpha   90.00
_cell.angle_beta   90.00
_cell.angle_gamma   90.00
#
_symmetry.space_group_name_H-M   'P 1'
#
loop_
_entity.id
_entity.type
_entity.pdbx_description
1 polymer ?
#
loop_
_entity_poly.entity_id
_entity_poly.type
_entity_poly.pdbx_seq_one_letter_code
_entity_poly.pdbx_strand_id
1 'polypeptide(L)'
;MNTTKILSLLGAFVLFSCQNADNQEQHDLSPQVIEVHDEIMPMIPGFDKAALKVDSILTNLDSIYAENQSLDTAEITKELTQLKSDLEEANDRMMVWMREYAPDSLDNDYQESEMKKISELREFFHKVSEQKDKNLHTFQ
;
A
#
# COMPACT_ATOMS: atom_id res chain seq x y z
N MET A 1 -19.93 58.83 47.84
CA MET A 1 -20.87 57.71 48.05
C MET A 1 -21.37 57.26 46.67
N ASN A 2 -21.37 55.94 46.42
CA ASN A 2 -21.97 55.20 45.30
C ASN A 2 -21.15 55.15 43.99
N THR A 3 -20.35 54.09 43.73
CA THR A 3 -20.65 52.71 43.24
C THR A 3 -20.80 52.59 41.71
N THR A 4 -19.74 52.03 41.10
CA THR A 4 -19.69 50.93 40.11
C THR A 4 -20.68 50.93 38.93
N LYS A 5 -20.16 50.86 37.69
CA LYS A 5 -20.12 49.62 36.85
C LYS A 5 -19.66 49.90 35.42
N ILE A 6 -18.59 49.20 35.03
CA ILE A 6 -18.21 48.93 33.64
C ILE A 6 -19.24 47.95 33.06
N LEU A 7 -19.78 48.22 31.87
CA LEU A 7 -20.48 47.18 31.10
C LEU A 7 -20.03 47.23 29.64
N SER A 8 -19.42 46.12 29.27
CA SER A 8 -18.75 45.83 28.01
C SER A 8 -19.75 45.50 26.90
N LEU A 9 -19.30 45.81 25.69
CA LEU A 9 -19.71 45.42 24.35
C LEU A 9 -20.42 44.04 24.26
N LEU A 10 -21.57 43.97 23.58
CA LEU A 10 -22.09 42.71 23.06
C LEU A 10 -22.56 42.90 21.61
N GLY A 11 -21.81 42.29 20.70
CA GLY A 11 -22.02 42.32 19.25
C GLY A 11 -23.19 41.44 18.80
N ALA A 12 -23.79 41.87 17.69
CA ALA A 12 -24.86 41.17 17.00
C ALA A 12 -24.37 39.86 16.37
N PHE A 13 -25.03 38.75 16.72
CA PHE A 13 -24.89 37.47 16.05
C PHE A 13 -25.85 37.44 14.86
N VAL A 14 -25.31 37.40 13.64
CA VAL A 14 -26.10 37.13 12.43
C VAL A 14 -26.14 35.61 12.25
N LEU A 15 -27.32 35.02 12.39
CA LEU A 15 -27.56 33.61 12.08
C LEU A 15 -27.77 33.46 10.57
N PHE A 16 -26.75 32.99 9.85
CA PHE A 16 -26.92 32.36 8.55
C PHE A 16 -27.48 30.95 8.77
N SER A 17 -28.77 30.75 8.50
CA SER A 17 -29.36 29.42 8.37
C SER A 17 -29.14 28.96 6.94
N CYS A 18 -28.09 28.15 6.73
CA CYS A 18 -27.99 27.35 5.51
C CYS A 18 -29.12 26.31 5.54
N GLN A 19 -29.90 26.37 4.48
CA GLN A 19 -31.01 25.50 4.13
C GLN A 19 -30.50 24.05 4.07
N ASN A 20 -31.19 23.15 4.79
CA ASN A 20 -30.95 21.72 4.76
C ASN A 20 -31.07 21.21 3.31
N ALA A 21 -29.93 20.94 2.68
CA ALA A 21 -29.85 20.02 1.56
C ALA A 21 -29.81 18.62 2.15
N ASP A 22 -30.68 17.77 1.63
CA ASP A 22 -30.85 16.36 1.96
C ASP A 22 -29.49 15.65 1.86
N ASN A 23 -28.82 15.43 3.00
CA ASN A 23 -27.56 14.69 3.06
C ASN A 23 -27.90 13.20 2.99
N GLN A 24 -28.08 12.68 1.78
CA GLN A 24 -27.72 11.28 1.57
C GLN A 24 -26.22 11.19 1.83
N GLU A 25 -25.82 10.58 2.95
CA GLU A 25 -24.42 10.21 3.23
C GLU A 25 -23.93 9.30 2.09
N GLN A 26 -23.43 9.92 1.02
CA GLN A 26 -22.63 9.21 0.04
C GLN A 26 -21.35 8.78 0.76
N HIS A 27 -21.20 7.48 0.97
CA HIS A 27 -20.08 6.91 1.69
C HIS A 27 -18.86 6.90 0.76
N ASP A 28 -18.13 8.01 0.70
CA ASP A 28 -16.93 8.15 -0.10
C ASP A 28 -15.79 7.25 0.45
N LEU A 29 -15.49 6.16 -0.29
CA LEU A 29 -14.42 5.21 0.03
C LEU A 29 -13.06 5.65 -0.51
N SER A 30 -13.00 6.67 -1.37
CA SER A 30 -11.76 7.10 -2.02
C SER A 30 -10.61 7.36 -1.03
N PRO A 31 -10.83 7.99 0.15
CA PRO A 31 -9.78 8.14 1.15
C PRO A 31 -9.23 6.82 1.68
N GLN A 32 -10.10 5.82 1.88
CA GLN A 32 -9.71 4.50 2.38
C GLN A 32 -8.94 3.71 1.33
N VAL A 33 -9.34 3.84 0.05
CA VAL A 33 -8.62 3.22 -1.08
C VAL A 33 -7.19 3.77 -1.16
N ILE A 34 -7.02 5.09 -1.04
CA ILE A 34 -5.70 5.73 -1.04
C ILE A 34 -4.88 5.37 0.21
N GLU A 35 -5.52 5.25 1.38
CA GLU A 35 -4.84 4.81 2.60
C GLU A 35 -4.19 3.43 2.43
N VAL A 36 -4.89 2.48 1.80
CA VAL A 36 -4.33 1.15 1.50
C VAL A 36 -3.20 1.23 0.46
N HIS A 37 -3.31 2.08 -0.56
CA HIS A 37 -2.22 2.35 -1.49
C HIS A 37 -0.97 2.85 -0.75
N ASP A 38 -1.12 3.87 0.11
CA ASP A 38 -0.02 4.49 0.85
C ASP A 38 0.60 3.52 1.87
N GLU A 39 -0.18 2.58 2.41
CA GLU A 39 0.29 1.51 3.29
C GLU A 39 1.34 0.62 2.59
N ILE A 40 1.10 0.26 1.33
CA ILE A 40 1.91 -0.76 0.62
C ILE A 40 3.00 -0.18 -0.27
N MET A 41 2.90 1.08 -0.69
CA MET A 41 3.93 1.76 -1.48
C MET A 41 5.35 1.72 -0.87
N PRO A 42 5.55 1.87 0.47
CA PRO A 42 6.87 1.77 1.08
C PRO A 42 7.56 0.41 0.91
N MET A 43 6.84 -0.65 0.53
CA MET A 43 7.41 -1.98 0.33
C MET A 43 8.14 -2.11 -1.02
N ILE A 44 7.75 -1.34 -2.03
CA ILE A 44 8.26 -1.44 -3.42
C ILE A 44 9.79 -1.33 -3.50
N PRO A 45 10.46 -0.33 -2.87
CA PRO A 45 11.92 -0.26 -2.93
C PRO A 45 12.61 -1.49 -2.32
N GLY A 46 11.97 -2.11 -1.32
CA GLY A 46 12.42 -3.36 -0.74
C GLY A 46 12.29 -4.53 -1.72
N PHE A 47 11.24 -4.54 -2.53
CA PHE A 47 11.04 -5.55 -3.56
C PHE A 47 12.04 -5.43 -4.70
N ASP A 48 12.29 -4.21 -5.20
CA ASP A 48 13.28 -3.97 -6.25
C ASP A 48 14.67 -4.43 -5.82
N LYS A 49 15.08 -4.06 -4.60
CA LYS A 49 16.36 -4.50 -4.03
C LYS A 49 16.43 -6.02 -3.88
N ALA A 50 15.33 -6.65 -3.48
CA ALA A 50 15.25 -8.10 -3.34
C ALA A 50 15.37 -8.81 -4.69
N ALA A 51 14.73 -8.30 -5.76
CA ALA A 51 14.83 -8.85 -7.10
C ALA A 51 16.28 -8.82 -7.62
N LEU A 52 17.00 -7.71 -7.40
CA LEU A 52 18.43 -7.62 -7.71
C LEU A 52 19.29 -8.61 -6.90
N LYS A 53 18.96 -8.81 -5.62
CA LYS A 53 19.65 -9.81 -4.78
C LYS A 53 19.39 -11.22 -5.29
N VAL A 54 18.15 -11.54 -5.67
CA VAL A 54 17.79 -12.83 -6.27
C VAL A 54 18.59 -13.09 -7.54
N ASP A 55 18.68 -12.12 -8.44
CA ASP A 55 19.48 -12.23 -9.67
C ASP A 55 20.96 -12.51 -9.37
N SER A 56 21.52 -11.81 -8.38
CA SER A 56 22.89 -12.04 -7.94
C SER A 56 23.08 -13.46 -7.41
N ILE A 57 22.17 -13.97 -6.58
CA ILE A 57 22.25 -15.33 -6.04
C ILE A 57 22.15 -16.37 -7.15
N LEU A 58 21.15 -16.25 -8.03
CA LEU A 58 20.94 -17.19 -9.14
C LEU A 58 22.14 -17.22 -10.10
N THR A 59 22.73 -16.06 -10.40
CA THR A 59 23.91 -15.95 -11.26
C THR A 59 25.14 -16.60 -10.64
N ASN A 60 25.27 -16.58 -9.32
CA ASN A 60 26.44 -17.07 -8.58
C ASN A 60 26.20 -18.41 -7.87
N LEU A 61 25.11 -19.11 -8.17
CA LEU A 61 24.66 -20.28 -7.41
C LEU A 61 25.69 -21.41 -7.37
N ASP A 62 26.41 -21.64 -8.47
CA ASP A 62 27.48 -22.66 -8.53
C ASP A 62 28.63 -22.34 -7.56
N SER A 63 29.01 -21.06 -7.44
CA SER A 63 30.04 -20.61 -6.50
C SER A 63 29.55 -20.77 -5.06
N ILE A 64 28.30 -20.42 -4.79
CA ILE A 64 27.67 -20.56 -3.46
C ILE A 64 27.60 -22.05 -3.07
N TYR A 65 27.27 -22.92 -4.01
CA TYR A 65 27.26 -24.37 -3.80
C TYR A 65 28.66 -24.93 -3.51
N ALA A 66 29.70 -24.42 -4.17
CA ALA A 66 31.07 -24.84 -3.91
C ALA A 66 31.50 -24.56 -2.45
N GLU A 67 31.00 -23.48 -1.86
CA GLU A 67 31.22 -23.10 -0.46
C GLU A 67 30.30 -23.83 0.52
N ASN A 68 29.10 -24.23 0.07
CA ASN A 68 28.13 -24.98 0.87
C ASN A 68 27.42 -26.07 0.06
N GLN A 69 28.02 -27.27 0.04
CA GLN A 69 27.53 -28.41 -0.73
C GLN A 69 26.26 -29.05 -0.17
N SER A 70 25.78 -28.61 1.00
CA SER A 70 24.51 -29.09 1.58
C SER A 70 23.28 -28.41 0.99
N LEU A 71 23.47 -27.39 0.16
CA LEU A 71 22.38 -26.66 -0.50
C LEU A 71 21.71 -27.51 -1.58
N ASP A 72 20.38 -27.54 -1.56
CA ASP A 72 19.57 -28.03 -2.67
C ASP A 72 19.45 -26.92 -3.72
N THR A 73 20.37 -26.91 -4.69
CA THR A 73 20.42 -25.88 -5.73
C THR A 73 19.19 -25.90 -6.65
N ALA A 74 18.53 -27.06 -6.80
CA ALA A 74 17.34 -27.17 -7.62
C ALA A 74 16.14 -26.49 -6.94
N GLU A 75 15.93 -26.76 -5.65
CA GLU A 75 14.85 -26.10 -4.89
C GLU A 75 15.12 -24.60 -4.73
N ILE A 76 16.37 -24.20 -4.46
CA ILE A 76 16.76 -22.77 -4.40
C ILE A 76 16.45 -22.06 -5.72
N THR A 77 16.82 -22.65 -6.86
CA THR A 77 16.56 -22.05 -8.17
C THR A 77 15.07 -21.84 -8.39
N LYS A 78 14.25 -22.85 -8.05
CA LYS A 78 12.79 -22.79 -8.18
C LYS A 78 12.18 -21.73 -7.26
N GLU A 79 12.53 -21.74 -5.97
CA GLU A 79 11.99 -20.79 -4.99
C GLU A 79 12.37 -19.35 -5.32
N LEU A 80 13.63 -19.10 -5.69
CA LEU A 80 14.10 -17.75 -6.00
C LEU A 80 13.56 -17.24 -7.35
N THR A 81 13.41 -18.10 -8.36
CA THR A 81 12.77 -17.70 -9.63
C THR A 81 11.31 -17.30 -9.40
N GLN A 82 10.57 -18.07 -8.59
CA GLN A 82 9.20 -17.71 -8.22
C GLN A 82 9.16 -16.41 -7.43
N LEU A 83 10.04 -16.25 -6.43
CA LEU A 83 10.10 -15.03 -5.64
C LEU A 83 10.35 -13.80 -6.54
N LYS A 84 11.29 -13.88 -7.50
CA LYS A 84 11.54 -12.77 -8.42
C LYS A 84 10.30 -12.40 -9.21
N SER A 85 9.60 -13.39 -9.77
CA SER A 85 8.35 -13.17 -10.50
C SER A 85 7.31 -12.49 -9.61
N ASP A 86 7.15 -12.95 -8.37
CA ASP A 86 6.17 -12.40 -7.43
C ASP A 86 6.51 -10.93 -7.05
N LEU A 87 7.80 -10.60 -6.88
CA LEU A 87 8.28 -9.24 -6.58
C LEU A 87 7.99 -8.27 -7.72
N GLU A 88 8.28 -8.69 -8.96
CA GLU A 88 8.03 -7.88 -10.17
C GLU A 88 6.53 -7.73 -10.42
N GLU A 89 5.75 -8.80 -10.25
CA GLU A 89 4.30 -8.79 -10.40
C GLU A 89 3.62 -7.82 -9.41
N ALA A 90 4.12 -7.73 -8.17
CA ALA A 90 3.57 -6.80 -7.18
C ALA A 90 3.68 -5.35 -7.66
N ASN A 91 4.84 -4.97 -8.18
CA ASN A 91 5.07 -3.64 -8.73
C ASN A 91 4.22 -3.38 -9.97
N ASP A 92 4.18 -4.35 -10.90
CA ASP A 92 3.38 -4.23 -12.13
C ASP A 92 1.89 -4.07 -11.84
N ARG A 93 1.34 -4.86 -10.90
CA ARG A 93 -0.06 -4.75 -10.49
C ARG A 93 -0.37 -3.38 -9.86
N MET A 94 0.53 -2.85 -9.04
CA MET A 94 0.39 -1.49 -8.50
C MET A 94 0.40 -0.44 -9.61
N MET A 95 1.31 -0.56 -10.58
CA MET A 95 1.40 0.37 -11.72
C MET A 95 0.20 0.29 -12.67
N VAL A 96 -0.40 -0.90 -12.83
CA VAL A 96 -1.66 -1.06 -13.56
C VAL A 96 -2.79 -0.38 -12.80
N TRP A 97 -2.94 -0.68 -11.50
CA TRP A 97 -3.99 -0.10 -10.67
C TRP A 97 -3.92 1.44 -10.65
N MET A 98 -2.75 2.02 -10.39
CA MET A 98 -2.53 3.47 -10.39
C MET A 98 -2.90 4.16 -11.70
N ARG A 99 -2.79 3.46 -12.84
CA ARG A 99 -3.13 3.99 -14.15
C ARG A 99 -4.63 3.94 -14.45
N GLU A 100 -5.30 2.94 -13.91
CA GLU A 100 -6.73 2.68 -14.14
C GLU A 100 -7.62 3.35 -13.10
N TYR A 101 -7.06 3.70 -11.94
CA TYR A 101 -7.78 4.32 -10.84
C TYR A 101 -8.29 5.73 -11.22
N ALA A 102 -9.57 5.96 -10.97
CA ALA A 102 -10.30 7.20 -11.23
C ALA A 102 -10.70 7.85 -9.89
N PRO A 103 -9.86 8.73 -9.31
CA PRO A 103 -10.03 9.24 -7.95
C PRO A 103 -11.26 10.13 -7.77
N ASP A 104 -11.77 10.72 -8.87
CA ASP A 104 -12.93 11.62 -8.83
C ASP A 104 -14.26 10.87 -9.07
N SER A 105 -14.24 9.54 -9.14
CA SER A 105 -15.45 8.74 -9.33
C SER A 105 -16.34 8.80 -8.10
N LEU A 106 -17.59 9.23 -8.30
CA LEU A 106 -18.64 9.28 -7.29
C LEU A 106 -19.56 8.05 -7.33
N ASP A 107 -19.24 7.06 -8.18
CA ASP A 107 -20.02 5.84 -8.32
C ASP A 107 -19.70 4.84 -7.19
N ASN A 108 -20.71 4.46 -6.41
CA ASN A 108 -20.50 3.61 -5.23
C ASN A 108 -20.00 2.20 -5.61
N ASP A 109 -20.55 1.60 -6.67
CA ASP A 109 -20.15 0.26 -7.12
C ASP A 109 -18.68 0.26 -7.58
N TYR A 110 -18.27 1.32 -8.29
CA TYR A 110 -16.88 1.54 -8.65
C TYR A 110 -16.00 1.64 -7.40
N GLN A 111 -16.35 2.51 -6.45
CA GLN A 111 -15.57 2.72 -5.23
C GLN A 111 -15.43 1.44 -4.40
N GLU A 112 -16.49 0.65 -4.25
CA GLU A 112 -16.44 -0.66 -3.59
C GLU A 112 -15.54 -1.64 -4.35
N SER A 113 -15.58 -1.63 -5.69
CA SER A 113 -14.73 -2.48 -6.51
C SER A 113 -13.25 -2.12 -6.39
N GLU A 114 -12.91 -0.83 -6.32
CA GLU A 114 -11.54 -0.37 -6.13
C GLU A 114 -11.02 -0.73 -4.73
N MET A 115 -11.87 -0.60 -3.71
CA MET A 115 -11.55 -1.04 -2.35
C MET A 115 -11.21 -2.53 -2.29
N LYS A 116 -11.96 -3.37 -3.03
CA LYS A 116 -11.67 -4.80 -3.14
C LYS A 116 -10.34 -5.05 -3.85
N LYS A 117 -10.10 -4.41 -5.01
CA LYS A 117 -8.86 -4.59 -5.79
C LYS A 117 -7.62 -4.19 -4.99
N ILE A 118 -7.64 -3.03 -4.33
CA ILE A 118 -6.49 -2.56 -3.56
C ILE A 118 -6.26 -3.42 -2.31
N SER A 119 -7.32 -3.95 -1.69
CA SER A 119 -7.20 -4.89 -0.57
C SER A 119 -6.55 -6.21 -0.99
N GLU A 120 -6.93 -6.76 -2.15
CA GLU A 120 -6.30 -7.95 -2.73
C GLU A 120 -4.84 -7.70 -3.13
N LEU A 121 -4.53 -6.48 -3.59
CA LEU A 121 -3.16 -6.09 -3.87
C LEU A 121 -2.35 -6.01 -2.57
N ARG A 122 -2.91 -5.46 -1.49
CA ARG A 122 -2.27 -5.42 -0.17
C ARG A 122 -1.95 -6.83 0.34
N GLU A 123 -2.92 -7.74 0.32
CA GLU A 123 -2.69 -9.13 0.74
C GLU A 123 -1.55 -9.78 -0.05
N PHE A 124 -1.49 -9.53 -1.36
CA PHE A 124 -0.41 -10.01 -2.20
C PHE A 124 0.94 -9.40 -1.78
N PHE A 125 1.01 -8.08 -1.57
CA PHE A 125 2.22 -7.41 -1.08
C PHE A 125 2.75 -8.01 0.22
N HIS A 126 1.89 -8.25 1.21
CA HIS A 126 2.31 -8.87 2.45
C HIS A 126 2.84 -10.30 2.24
N LYS A 127 2.13 -11.11 1.44
CA LYS A 127 2.59 -12.46 1.10
C LYS A 127 3.98 -12.43 0.44
N VAL A 128 4.20 -11.53 -0.52
CA VAL A 128 5.49 -11.38 -1.19
C VAL A 128 6.57 -10.92 -0.21
N SER A 129 6.26 -10.02 0.73
CA SER A 129 7.21 -9.62 1.77
C SER A 129 7.60 -10.78 2.67
N GLU A 130 6.65 -11.62 3.10
CA GLU A 130 6.92 -12.82 3.89
C GLU A 130 7.77 -13.84 3.12
N GLN A 131 7.44 -14.10 1.84
CA GLN A 131 8.24 -14.97 0.97
C GLN A 131 9.66 -14.43 0.80
N LYS A 132 9.81 -13.13 0.60
CA LYS A 132 11.11 -12.46 0.50
C LYS A 132 11.94 -12.67 1.76
N ASP A 133 11.36 -12.45 2.94
CA ASP A 133 12.07 -12.63 4.21
C ASP A 133 12.45 -14.11 4.43
N LYS A 134 11.55 -15.05 4.14
CA LYS A 134 11.81 -16.49 4.24
C LYS A 134 12.96 -16.94 3.33
N ASN A 135 12.87 -16.63 2.03
CA ASN A 135 13.79 -17.17 1.03
C ASN A 135 15.17 -16.51 1.09
N LEU A 136 15.24 -15.22 1.42
CA LEU A 136 16.51 -14.49 1.43
C LEU A 136 17.26 -14.59 2.75
N HIS A 137 16.64 -15.06 3.84
CA HIS A 137 17.29 -15.30 5.13
C HIS A 137 18.46 -16.30 5.02
N THR A 138 18.34 -17.31 4.16
CA THR A 138 19.41 -18.31 3.91
C THR A 138 20.70 -17.68 3.36
N PHE A 139 20.62 -16.49 2.77
CA PHE A 139 21.71 -15.80 2.08
C PHE A 139 22.03 -14.43 2.71
N GLN A 140 21.74 -14.25 4.00
CA GLN A 140 22.15 -13.07 4.80
C GLN A 140 23.43 -13.37 5.55
#